data_AF-A0A2C9CWK5-F1
#
_entry.id   AF-A0A2C9CWK5-F1
#
_cell.length_a   1.000
_cell.length_b   1.000
_cell.length_c   1.000
_cell.angle_alpha   90.00
_cell.angle_beta   90.00
_cell.angle_gamma   90.00
#
_symmetry.space_group_name_H-M   'P 1'
#
loop_
_entity.id
_entity.type
_entity.pdbx_description
1 polymer ?
#
loop_
_entity_poly.entity_id
_entity_poly.type
_entity_poly.pdbx_seq_one_letter_code
_entity_poly.pdbx_strand_id
1 'polypeptide(L)' 'MSARLLVVQGRVQTDGRVIHIVADHLEDRSDRLASLSQDEMPGITTRGDHPTNPEPGQVGVRAHPRNVRVIPKSRDFH' A
#
# COMPACT_ATOMS: atom_id res chain seq x y z
N MET A 1 -1.72 -1.00 11.36
CA MET A 1 -1.99 0.09 10.38
C MET A 1 -0.66 0.56 9.83
N SER A 2 -0.51 0.72 8.52
CA SER A 2 0.70 1.29 7.91
C SER A 2 0.37 2.65 7.32
N ALA A 3 1.10 3.70 7.72
CA ALA A 3 1.02 5.00 7.07
C ALA A 3 1.83 4.99 5.75
N ARG A 4 1.50 5.88 4.82
CA ARG A 4 2.19 6.08 3.54
C ARG A 4 2.49 7.56 3.36
N LEU A 5 3.60 7.89 2.71
CA LEU A 5 3.95 9.26 2.35
C LEU A 5 4.06 9.37 0.83
N LEU A 6 3.31 10.30 0.24
CA LEU A 6 3.29 10.55 -1.18
C LEU A 6 3.65 12.01 -1.45
N VAL A 7 4.60 12.23 -2.34
CA VAL A 7 4.88 13.54 -2.91
C VAL A 7 4.06 13.67 -4.19
N VAL A 8 3.31 14.76 -4.30
CA VAL A 8 2.47 15.08 -5.45
C VAL A 8 2.94 16.40 -6.04
N GLN A 9 3.32 16.39 -7.31
CA GLN A 9 3.62 17.60 -8.08
C GLN A 9 2.56 17.75 -9.16
N GLY A 10 2.05 18.97 -9.31
CA GLY A 10 1.02 19.26 -10.29
C GLY A 10 0.35 20.59 -10.02
N ARG A 11 -0.88 20.73 -10.54
CA ARG A 11 -1.65 21.97 -10.44
C ARG A 11 -2.70 21.86 -9.35
N VAL A 12 -2.73 22.85 -8.47
CA VAL A 12 -3.77 22.96 -7.44
C VAL A 12 -5.00 23.61 -8.04
N GLN A 13 -6.15 22.99 -7.79
CA GLN A 13 -7.46 23.54 -8.06
C GLN A 13 -8.22 23.62 -6.75
N THR A 14 -8.96 24.70 -6.54
CA THR A 14 -9.73 24.91 -5.30
C THR A 14 -11.21 24.91 -5.65
N ASP A 15 -11.98 24.13 -4.89
CA ASP A 15 -13.44 24.15 -4.98
C ASP A 15 -14.03 24.14 -3.55
N GLY A 16 -14.70 25.22 -3.19
CA GLY A 16 -15.24 25.42 -1.84
C GLY A 16 -14.18 25.22 -0.75
N ARG A 17 -14.28 24.11 0.00
CA ARG A 17 -13.42 23.78 1.15
C ARG A 17 -12.41 22.68 0.88
N VAL A 18 -12.35 22.18 -0.35
CA VAL A 18 -11.43 21.12 -0.73
C VAL A 18 -10.48 21.60 -1.82
N ILE A 19 -9.26 21.08 -1.79
CA ILE A 19 -8.31 21.23 -2.88
C ILE A 19 -8.25 19.94 -3.68
N HIS A 20 -8.25 20.07 -5.00
CA HIS A 20 -7.93 19.01 -5.93
C HIS A 20 -6.51 19.27 -6.47
N ILE A 21 -5.71 18.23 -6.60
CA ILE A 21 -4.40 18.33 -7.26
C ILE A 21 -4.49 17.52 -8.54
N VAL A 22 -4.36 18.18 -9.69
CA VAL A 22 -4.15 17.50 -10.97
C VAL A 22 -2.68 17.14 -11.04
N ALA A 23 -2.37 15.87 -10.79
CA ALA A 23 -1.00 15.40 -10.65
C ALA A 23 -0.31 15.21 -12.02
N ASP A 24 0.85 15.83 -12.17
CA ASP A 24 1.77 15.61 -13.29
C ASP A 24 2.83 14.55 -12.92
N HIS A 25 3.22 14.49 -11.64
CA HIS A 25 4.17 13.51 -11.11
C HIS A 25 3.80 13.06 -9.69
N LEU A 26 4.04 11.77 -9.43
CA LEU A 26 3.78 11.10 -8.15
C LEU A 26 5.01 10.30 -7.73
N GLU A 27 5.46 10.48 -6.50
CA GLU A 27 6.61 9.78 -5.94
C GLU A 27 6.27 9.22 -4.55
N ASP A 28 6.48 7.91 -4.36
CA ASP A 28 6.38 7.28 -3.04
C ASP A 28 7.62 7.63 -2.22
N ARG A 29 7.41 8.28 -1.07
CA ARG A 29 8.44 8.63 -0.10
C ARG A 29 8.20 7.98 1.26
N SER A 30 7.53 6.83 1.27
CA SER A 30 7.27 6.07 2.51
C SER A 30 8.56 5.62 3.19
N ASP A 31 9.69 5.55 2.48
CA ASP A 31 11.03 5.36 3.04
C ASP A 31 11.43 6.50 4.00
N ARG A 32 11.15 7.75 3.63
CA ARG A 32 11.41 8.92 4.49
C ARG A 32 10.54 8.90 5.73
N LEU A 33 9.27 8.49 5.58
CA LEU A 33 8.37 8.32 6.71
C LEU A 33 8.87 7.22 7.67
N ALA A 34 9.37 6.11 7.13
CA ALA A 34 9.96 5.03 7.93
C ALA A 34 11.23 5.49 8.68
N SER A 35 12.00 6.41 8.10
CA SER A 35 13.20 6.97 8.76
C SER A 35 12.90 7.87 9.97
N LEU A 36 11.64 8.28 10.19
CA LEU A 36 11.25 9.10 11.34
C LEU A 36 11.08 8.27 12.62
N SER A 37 10.91 6.95 12.52
CA SER A 37 10.85 6.05 13.67
C SER A 37 12.22 5.44 13.96
N GLN A 38 12.68 5.50 15.20
CA GLN A 38 13.90 4.82 15.66
C GLN A 38 13.69 3.33 15.95
N ASP A 39 12.43 2.90 16.12
CA ASP A 39 12.06 1.51 16.33
C ASP A 39 11.61 0.88 15.02
N GLU A 40 12.20 -0.27 14.65
CA GLU A 40 11.61 -1.15 13.64
C GLU A 40 10.28 -1.66 14.17
N MET A 41 9.19 -1.13 13.63
CA MET A 41 7.86 -1.66 13.89
C MET A 41 7.82 -3.11 13.38
N PRO A 42 7.55 -4.11 14.24
CA PRO A 42 7.40 -5.48 13.79
C PRO A 42 6.37 -5.53 12.66
N GLY A 43 6.74 -6.14 11.54
CA GLY A 43 5.83 -6.29 10.41
C GLY A 43 4.53 -6.93 10.89
N ILE A 44 3.40 -6.26 10.68
CA ILE A 44 2.09 -6.79 11.06
C ILE A 44 1.83 -8.02 10.18
N THR A 45 1.99 -9.20 10.77
CA THR A 45 1.49 -10.45 10.20
C THR A 45 -0.03 -10.50 10.41
N THR A 46 -0.77 -10.88 9.37
CA THR A 46 -2.24 -11.06 9.43
C THR A 46 -2.50 -12.51 9.85
N ARG A 47 -3.36 -12.88 10.83
CA ARG A 47 -4.18 -12.14 11.82
C ARG A 47 -4.66 -13.14 12.88
N GLY A 48 -4.89 -12.69 14.11
CA GLY A 48 -5.53 -13.47 15.17
C GLY A 48 -4.50 -14.01 16.16
N ASP A 49 -4.10 -13.16 17.10
CA ASP A 49 -3.39 -13.49 18.33
C ASP A 49 -2.21 -14.49 18.24
N HIS A 50 -1.41 -14.48 17.17
CA HIS A 50 -0.03 -14.96 17.27
C HIS A 50 0.78 -14.55 16.02
N PRO A 51 1.93 -13.85 16.18
CA PRO A 51 2.65 -13.25 15.07
C PRO A 51 3.38 -14.22 14.11
N THR A 52 3.40 -15.53 14.38
CA THR A 52 4.47 -16.41 13.84
C THR A 52 4.02 -17.50 12.86
N ASN A 53 2.73 -17.66 12.55
CA ASN A 53 2.27 -18.79 11.71
C ASN A 53 1.15 -18.43 10.72
N PRO A 54 1.46 -17.98 9.48
CA PRO A 54 0.45 -17.60 8.50
C PRO A 54 -0.04 -18.76 7.62
N GLU A 55 -1.34 -18.78 7.33
CA GLU A 55 -1.99 -19.75 6.43
C GLU A 55 -1.61 -19.53 4.95
N PRO A 56 -1.44 -20.60 4.14
CA PRO A 56 -1.08 -20.48 2.73
C PRO A 56 -2.19 -19.80 1.91
N GLY A 57 -1.95 -18.55 1.50
CA GLY A 57 -2.85 -17.77 0.63
C GLY A 57 -3.14 -16.34 1.10
N GLN A 58 -2.89 -16.01 2.37
CA GLN A 58 -3.07 -14.64 2.89
C GLN A 58 -1.90 -13.70 2.58
N VAL A 59 -0.75 -14.23 2.19
CA VAL A 59 0.45 -13.46 1.77
C VAL A 59 0.44 -13.13 0.27
N GLY A 60 -0.74 -13.15 -0.34
CA GLY A 60 -0.95 -12.79 -1.74
C GLY A 60 -0.97 -11.28 -1.93
N VAL A 61 0.09 -10.79 -2.58
CA VAL A 61 0.15 -9.53 -3.35
C VAL A 61 0.44 -8.27 -2.54
N ARG A 62 1.71 -8.12 -2.13
CA ARG A 62 2.39 -6.82 -1.95
C ARG A 62 2.62 -6.11 -3.30
N ALA A 63 1.62 -6.04 -4.18
CA ALA A 63 1.73 -5.32 -5.45
C ALA A 63 0.78 -4.12 -5.42
N HIS A 64 1.23 -3.02 -6.01
CA HIS A 64 0.41 -1.83 -6.21
C HIS A 64 -0.95 -2.25 -6.83
N PRO A 65 -2.10 -1.65 -6.47
CA PRO A 65 -3.42 -2.04 -7.00
C PRO A 65 -3.51 -2.09 -8.54
N ARG A 66 -2.65 -1.33 -9.23
CA ARG A 66 -2.48 -1.35 -10.70
C ARG A 66 -1.77 -2.59 -11.26
N ASN A 67 -1.06 -3.32 -10.41
CA ASN A 67 -0.22 -4.47 -10.75
C ASN A 67 -0.80 -5.77 -10.17
N VAL A 68 -2.11 -5.82 -9.93
CA VAL A 68 -2.79 -7.01 -9.42
C VAL A 68 -3.57 -7.68 -10.56
N ARG A 69 -3.36 -8.98 -10.75
CA ARG A 69 -4.17 -9.77 -11.67
C ARG A 69 -5.51 -10.10 -11.02
N VAL A 70 -6.58 -9.47 -11.47
CA VAL A 70 -7.94 -9.64 -10.92
C VAL A 70 -8.59 -10.95 -11.38
N ILE A 71 -8.12 -11.54 -12.48
CA ILE A 71 -8.64 -12.79 -13.02
C ILE A 71 -7.88 -13.98 -12.44
N PRO A 72 -8.53 -14.89 -11.69
CA PRO A 72 -7.91 -16.11 -11.17
C PRO A 72 -7.32 -16.96 -12.30
N LYS A 73 -6.25 -17.72 -12.02
CA LYS A 73 -5.82 -18.77 -12.96
C LYS A 73 -6.94 -19.81 -13.07
N SER A 74 -7.25 -20.20 -14.31
CA SER A 74 -8.19 -21.31 -14.57
C SER A 74 -7.73 -22.55 -13.80
N ARG A 75 -8.67 -23.21 -13.13
CA ARG A 75 -8.42 -24.48 -12.44
C ARG A 75 -8.60 -25.60 -13.44
N ASP A 76 -7.56 -26.37 -13.68
CA ASP A 76 -7.64 -27.58 -14.49
C ASP A 76 -8.26 -28.70 -13.65
N PHE A 77 -9.28 -29.35 -14.19
CA PHE A 77 -9.89 -30.54 -13.61
C PHE A 77 -9.31 -31.77 -14.32
N HIS A 78 -8.54 -32.58 -13.59
CA HIS A 78 -8.07 -33.90 -14.02
C HIS A 78 -8.76 -34.96 -13.16
#